data_AF-A0A7M3NH43-F1
#
_entry.id   AF-A0A7M3NH43-F1
#
_cell.length_a   1.000
_cell.length_b   1.000
_cell.length_c   1.000
_cell.angle_alpha   90.00
_cell.angle_beta   90.00
_cell.angle_gamma   90.00
#
_symmetry.space_group_name_H-M   'P 1'
#
loop_
_entity.id
_entity.type
_entity.pdbx_description
1 polymer ?
#
loop_
_entity_poly.entity_id
_entity_poly.type
_entity_poly.pdbx_seq_one_letter_code
_entity_poly.pdbx_strand_id
1 'polypeptide(L)'
;MHAAGVLDDGLIADLSVERVGRVVAAKAESALLLHELTADRELSAFVLFSSFAGVVGNAGQAAYSAANNVLDALALVRRAQGLPAVSLAWGMWANADGMGGTLGEAELERMARQGFPALETGEGLALLDAALLVNEPVTVPVALRTSALGEAGQGALPAVLHDLVPLRARRRTAGAATAAGGELARRLAGLAPVEQRRALLELVQAQVAVALGHASAASVDETRSFKDLGFDSLTAVDLRNRLGSATGIALPATLVFDHPNPNSLTDFLLEQVLGEISAQAPSRPRVQMATASDEPVAIVGMGCRFPGGADSAQGLWELVAEGRDGLSGLPTDRGWDP
;
A
#
# COMPACT_ATOMS: atom_id res chain seq x y z
N MET A 1 3.87 30.31 -6.65
CA MET A 1 3.80 28.84 -6.65
C MET A 1 4.60 28.34 -5.45
N HIS A 2 4.15 27.26 -4.82
CA HIS A 2 4.86 26.58 -3.75
C HIS A 2 5.40 25.24 -4.27
N ALA A 3 6.71 25.19 -4.52
CA ALA A 3 7.41 24.00 -5.02
C ALA A 3 8.49 23.49 -4.04
N ALA A 4 8.59 24.08 -2.85
CA ALA A 4 9.56 23.65 -1.85
C ALA A 4 9.22 22.24 -1.34
N GLY A 5 10.26 21.50 -0.96
CA GLY A 5 10.14 20.17 -0.41
C GLY A 5 11.49 19.55 -0.14
N VAL A 6 11.53 18.66 0.84
CA VAL A 6 12.66 17.77 1.13
C VAL A 6 12.12 16.38 1.37
N LEU A 7 12.91 15.37 1.03
CA LEU A 7 12.62 13.97 1.34
C LEU A 7 13.45 13.54 2.55
N ASP A 8 12.85 12.71 3.38
CA ASP A 8 13.51 12.05 4.50
C ASP A 8 12.85 10.69 4.70
N ASP A 9 13.12 9.80 3.76
CA ASP A 9 12.43 8.53 3.66
C ASP A 9 12.82 7.59 4.81
N GLY A 10 11.84 6.88 5.35
CA GLY A 10 11.99 5.95 6.45
C GLY A 10 10.68 5.26 6.79
N LEU A 11 10.79 4.11 7.46
CA LEU A 11 9.61 3.47 8.03
C LEU A 11 9.01 4.33 9.12
N ILE A 12 7.70 4.26 9.29
CA ILE A 12 6.99 5.00 10.34
C ILE A 12 7.62 4.75 11.72
N ALA A 13 8.05 3.52 12.00
CA ALA A 13 8.70 3.15 13.26
C ALA A 13 10.09 3.81 13.47
N ASP A 14 10.76 4.21 12.39
CA ASP A 14 12.11 4.78 12.41
C ASP A 14 12.11 6.32 12.19
N LEU A 15 10.94 6.92 12.04
CA LEU A 15 10.79 8.37 11.88
C LEU A 15 10.81 9.05 13.26
N SER A 16 11.84 9.87 13.49
CA SER A 16 11.89 10.75 14.65
C SER A 16 11.06 12.01 14.43
N VAL A 17 10.70 12.70 15.52
CA VAL A 17 9.96 13.98 15.46
C VAL A 17 10.72 15.01 14.64
N GLU A 18 12.04 15.06 14.75
CA GLU A 18 12.89 15.98 14.01
C GLU A 18 12.88 15.69 12.50
N ARG A 19 12.94 14.41 12.12
CA ARG A 19 12.87 13.97 10.71
C ARG A 19 11.54 14.37 10.07
N VAL A 20 10.43 14.08 10.76
CA VAL A 20 9.09 14.50 10.34
C VAL A 20 9.00 16.03 10.26
N GLY A 21 9.47 16.73 11.28
CA GLY A 21 9.46 18.19 11.37
C GLY A 21 10.17 18.86 10.19
N ARG A 22 11.32 18.33 9.73
CA ARG A 22 12.02 18.88 8.55
C ARG A 22 11.18 18.80 7.29
N VAL A 23 10.52 17.66 7.04
CA VAL A 23 9.68 17.47 5.86
C VAL A 23 8.42 18.35 5.93
N VAL A 24 7.77 18.37 7.10
CA VAL A 24 6.57 19.16 7.36
C VAL A 24 6.86 20.66 7.24
N ALA A 25 7.98 21.16 7.79
CA ALA A 25 8.36 22.56 7.70
C ALA A 25 8.55 23.01 6.23
N ALA A 26 9.32 22.21 5.46
CA ALA A 26 9.63 22.51 4.07
C ALA A 26 8.41 22.46 3.13
N LYS A 27 7.39 21.66 3.47
CA LYS A 27 6.17 21.50 2.66
C LYS A 27 4.98 22.24 3.26
N ALA A 28 4.48 21.78 4.39
CA ALA A 28 3.21 22.20 4.96
C ALA A 28 3.30 23.57 5.65
N GLU A 29 4.24 23.77 6.56
CA GLU A 29 4.33 25.04 7.33
C GLU A 29 4.64 26.23 6.41
N SER A 30 5.58 26.07 5.50
CA SER A 30 5.90 27.10 4.50
C SER A 30 4.73 27.42 3.56
N ALA A 31 3.88 26.44 3.23
CA ALA A 31 2.66 26.70 2.45
C ALA A 31 1.60 27.46 3.25
N LEU A 32 1.43 27.13 4.54
CA LEU A 32 0.53 27.84 5.44
C LEU A 32 0.99 29.30 5.61
N LEU A 33 2.28 29.52 5.84
CA LEU A 33 2.87 30.87 5.88
C LEU A 33 2.65 31.62 4.57
N LEU A 34 2.82 30.97 3.42
CA LEU A 34 2.55 31.59 2.12
C LEU A 34 1.07 31.96 1.99
N HIS A 35 0.16 31.12 2.48
CA HIS A 35 -1.27 31.44 2.50
C HIS A 35 -1.56 32.69 3.33
N GLU A 36 -1.04 32.77 4.56
CA GLU A 36 -1.24 33.92 5.46
C GLU A 36 -0.68 35.21 4.87
N LEU A 37 0.58 35.19 4.39
CA LEU A 37 1.27 36.35 3.86
C LEU A 37 0.69 36.88 2.53
N THR A 38 -0.17 36.09 1.89
CA THR A 38 -0.81 36.43 0.61
C THR A 38 -2.32 36.46 0.67
N ALA A 39 -2.93 36.34 1.86
CA ALA A 39 -4.38 36.29 2.01
C ALA A 39 -5.06 37.55 1.43
N ASP A 40 -4.48 38.72 1.66
CA ASP A 40 -5.02 40.01 1.19
C ASP A 40 -4.48 40.44 -0.19
N ARG A 41 -3.78 39.55 -0.91
CA ARG A 41 -3.20 39.87 -2.22
C ARG A 41 -4.07 39.32 -3.34
N GLU A 42 -4.27 40.13 -4.38
CA GLU A 42 -4.94 39.72 -5.61
C GLU A 42 -4.01 38.83 -6.45
N LEU A 43 -4.00 37.53 -6.14
CA LEU A 43 -3.26 36.54 -6.92
C LEU A 43 -4.08 36.07 -8.12
N SER A 44 -3.41 35.86 -9.25
CA SER A 44 -4.00 35.15 -10.39
C SER A 44 -4.07 33.64 -10.17
N ALA A 45 -3.12 33.08 -9.41
CA ALA A 45 -3.09 31.66 -9.04
C ALA A 45 -2.30 31.43 -7.75
N PHE A 46 -2.70 30.42 -6.98
CA PHE A 46 -1.94 29.88 -5.85
C PHE A 46 -1.72 28.38 -6.08
N VAL A 47 -0.58 28.06 -6.69
CA VAL A 47 -0.27 26.70 -7.13
C VAL A 47 0.58 25.99 -6.08
N LEU A 48 0.10 24.84 -5.58
CA LEU A 48 0.79 23.98 -4.61
C LEU A 48 1.28 22.70 -5.30
N PHE A 49 2.57 22.40 -5.19
CA PHE A 49 3.16 21.16 -5.71
C PHE A 49 3.08 20.10 -4.61
N SER A 50 2.00 19.32 -4.65
CA SER A 50 1.78 18.12 -3.86
C SER A 50 2.38 16.90 -4.58
N SER A 51 2.08 15.70 -4.10
CA SER A 51 2.58 14.45 -4.67
C SER A 51 1.51 13.37 -4.67
N PHE A 52 1.52 12.54 -5.72
CA PHE A 52 0.73 11.33 -5.81
C PHE A 52 0.97 10.36 -4.63
N ALA A 53 2.13 10.42 -3.99
CA ALA A 53 2.41 9.68 -2.76
C ALA A 53 1.44 10.05 -1.61
N GLY A 54 0.84 11.25 -1.60
CA GLY A 54 -0.22 11.61 -0.65
C GLY A 54 -1.56 10.91 -0.92
N VAL A 55 -1.81 10.55 -2.18
CA VAL A 55 -3.06 9.92 -2.65
C VAL A 55 -3.06 8.41 -2.42
N VAL A 56 -2.00 7.73 -2.88
CA VAL A 56 -1.90 6.26 -2.83
C VAL A 56 -0.99 5.72 -1.73
N GLY A 57 -0.27 6.62 -1.04
CA GLY A 57 0.86 6.25 -0.21
C GLY A 57 2.09 5.94 -1.06
N ASN A 58 3.27 6.19 -0.51
CA ASN A 58 4.48 5.55 -0.99
C ASN A 58 5.25 5.03 0.22
N ALA A 59 5.70 3.80 0.12
CA ALA A 59 6.30 3.16 1.27
C ALA A 59 7.67 3.80 1.55
N GLY A 60 7.97 4.04 2.83
CA GLY A 60 9.09 4.88 3.26
C GLY A 60 8.80 6.39 3.25
N GLN A 61 7.69 6.87 2.69
CA GLN A 61 7.46 8.31 2.51
C GLN A 61 6.35 8.88 3.40
N ALA A 62 6.13 8.31 4.59
CA ALA A 62 4.98 8.67 5.43
C ALA A 62 4.92 10.17 5.80
N ALA A 63 6.04 10.76 6.23
CA ALA A 63 6.11 12.20 6.55
C ALA A 63 5.84 13.07 5.31
N TYR A 64 6.37 12.64 4.15
CA TYR A 64 6.20 13.35 2.88
C TYR A 64 4.75 13.28 2.39
N SER A 65 4.13 12.09 2.38
CA SER A 65 2.71 11.90 2.07
C SER A 65 1.82 12.76 2.98
N ALA A 66 2.08 12.76 4.29
CA ALA A 66 1.31 13.57 5.23
C ALA A 66 1.43 15.07 4.94
N ALA A 67 2.63 15.58 4.70
CA ALA A 67 2.85 16.99 4.40
C ALA A 67 2.21 17.43 3.07
N ASN A 68 2.19 16.55 2.07
CA ASN A 68 1.49 16.81 0.80
C ASN A 68 -0.04 16.81 0.97
N ASN A 69 -0.60 15.95 1.81
CA ASN A 69 -2.04 15.98 2.11
C ASN A 69 -2.47 17.29 2.81
N VAL A 70 -1.57 17.93 3.56
CA VAL A 70 -1.82 19.28 4.09
C VAL A 70 -1.90 20.32 2.96
N LEU A 71 -1.08 20.19 1.91
CA LEU A 71 -1.19 21.07 0.74
C LEU A 71 -2.53 20.89 0.01
N ASP A 72 -2.96 19.65 -0.18
CA ASP A 72 -4.23 19.34 -0.81
C ASP A 72 -5.41 19.91 0.00
N ALA A 73 -5.37 19.75 1.32
CA ALA A 73 -6.34 20.36 2.23
C ALA A 73 -6.31 21.89 2.20
N LEU A 74 -5.12 22.51 2.14
CA LEU A 74 -4.96 23.96 2.06
C LEU A 74 -5.58 24.54 0.79
N ALA A 75 -5.47 23.84 -0.35
CA ALA A 75 -6.12 24.28 -1.58
C ALA A 75 -7.65 24.27 -1.45
N LEU A 76 -8.22 23.24 -0.83
CA LEU A 76 -9.66 23.16 -0.53
C LEU A 76 -10.09 24.31 0.38
N VAL A 77 -9.36 24.58 1.46
CA VAL A 77 -9.66 25.66 2.41
C VAL A 77 -9.58 27.03 1.74
N ARG A 78 -8.52 27.32 0.98
CA ARG A 78 -8.39 28.59 0.23
C ARG A 78 -9.56 28.79 -0.73
N ARG A 79 -9.96 27.73 -1.45
CA ARG A 79 -11.09 27.79 -2.38
C ARG A 79 -12.43 28.04 -1.69
N ALA A 80 -12.64 27.44 -0.51
CA ALA A 80 -13.83 27.71 0.31
C ALA A 80 -13.89 29.17 0.80
N GLN A 81 -12.74 29.84 0.92
CA GLN A 81 -12.63 31.27 1.25
C GLN A 81 -12.73 32.19 0.03
N GLY A 82 -12.98 31.66 -1.17
CA GLY A 82 -13.02 32.43 -2.42
C GLY A 82 -11.65 32.85 -2.94
N LEU A 83 -10.56 32.34 -2.36
CA LEU A 83 -9.20 32.61 -2.79
C LEU A 83 -8.76 31.60 -3.85
N PRO A 84 -7.98 32.00 -4.87
CA PRO A 84 -7.46 31.07 -5.86
C PRO A 84 -6.55 30.06 -5.17
N ALA A 85 -6.69 28.79 -5.56
CA ALA A 85 -5.76 27.72 -5.23
C ALA A 85 -5.98 26.49 -6.13
N VAL A 86 -4.89 25.81 -6.44
CA VAL A 86 -4.84 24.47 -7.02
C VAL A 86 -3.68 23.70 -6.41
N SER A 87 -3.95 22.50 -5.91
CA SER A 87 -2.92 21.53 -5.52
C SER A 87 -2.77 20.47 -6.61
N LEU A 88 -1.53 20.16 -6.96
CA LEU A 88 -1.17 19.19 -7.99
C LEU A 88 -0.46 18.02 -7.33
N ALA A 89 -1.16 16.90 -7.14
CA ALA A 89 -0.58 15.66 -6.63
C ALA A 89 0.22 14.97 -7.75
N TRP A 90 1.42 15.48 -8.01
CA TRP A 90 2.26 15.04 -9.12
C TRP A 90 2.69 13.58 -9.01
N GLY A 91 2.60 12.88 -10.15
CA GLY A 91 3.36 11.65 -10.38
C GLY A 91 4.87 11.89 -10.48
N MET A 92 5.62 10.83 -10.74
CA MET A 92 7.08 10.93 -10.91
C MET A 92 7.43 11.73 -12.18
N TRP A 93 8.43 12.61 -12.10
CA TRP A 93 8.97 13.34 -13.25
C TRP A 93 10.25 12.64 -13.73
N ALA A 94 10.48 12.62 -15.05
CA ALA A 94 11.65 11.99 -15.65
C ALA A 94 12.95 12.81 -15.51
N ASN A 95 12.88 13.99 -14.89
CA ASN A 95 14.01 14.91 -14.77
C ASN A 95 14.96 14.53 -13.61
N ALA A 96 16.27 14.53 -13.89
CA ALA A 96 17.34 14.30 -12.93
C ALA A 96 17.55 15.45 -11.92
N ASP A 97 17.13 16.68 -12.23
CA ASP A 97 17.37 17.85 -11.36
C ASP A 97 16.29 18.06 -10.27
N GLY A 98 15.34 17.12 -10.13
CA GLY A 98 14.22 17.21 -9.20
C GLY A 98 14.27 16.20 -8.04
N MET A 99 13.18 16.09 -7.30
CA MET A 99 13.03 15.12 -6.19
C MET A 99 13.12 13.65 -6.66
N GLY A 100 12.98 13.39 -7.96
CA GLY A 100 13.20 12.09 -8.59
C GLY A 100 14.66 11.83 -9.02
N GLY A 101 15.55 12.80 -8.87
CA GLY A 101 16.94 12.74 -9.33
C GLY A 101 17.83 11.71 -8.65
N THR A 102 17.36 11.13 -7.53
CA THR A 102 18.01 10.02 -6.84
C THR A 102 17.68 8.65 -7.43
N LEU A 103 16.69 8.57 -8.33
CA LEU A 103 16.31 7.34 -9.01
C LEU A 103 17.14 7.17 -10.28
N GLY A 104 17.73 6.00 -10.46
CA GLY A 104 18.38 5.60 -11.70
C GLY A 104 17.37 5.11 -12.75
N GLU A 105 17.89 4.85 -13.95
CA GLU A 105 17.09 4.34 -15.07
C GLU A 105 16.36 3.03 -14.73
N ALA A 106 17.00 2.15 -13.95
CA ALA A 106 16.43 0.87 -13.55
C ALA A 106 15.21 1.03 -12.63
N GLU A 107 15.24 1.97 -11.67
CA GLU A 107 14.09 2.25 -10.82
C GLU A 107 12.93 2.85 -11.62
N LEU A 108 13.22 3.78 -12.54
CA LEU A 108 12.21 4.39 -13.42
C LEU A 108 11.57 3.35 -14.34
N GLU A 109 12.35 2.44 -14.93
CA GLU A 109 11.82 1.35 -15.74
C GLU A 109 10.97 0.38 -14.91
N ARG A 110 11.39 0.09 -13.67
CA ARG A 110 10.59 -0.71 -12.74
C ARG A 110 9.25 -0.06 -12.45
N MET A 111 9.20 1.24 -12.15
CA MET A 111 7.95 1.98 -11.93
C MET A 111 7.06 1.98 -13.19
N ALA A 112 7.64 2.19 -14.36
CA ALA A 112 6.93 2.16 -15.64
C ALA A 112 6.29 0.80 -15.93
N ARG A 113 6.96 -0.31 -15.58
CA ARG A 113 6.42 -1.68 -15.66
C ARG A 113 5.32 -1.95 -14.64
N GLN A 114 5.37 -1.30 -13.47
CA GLN A 114 4.33 -1.37 -12.44
C GLN A 114 3.10 -0.50 -12.75
N GLY A 115 3.13 0.26 -13.85
CA GLY A 115 1.98 1.06 -14.31
C GLY A 115 2.11 2.56 -14.05
N PHE A 116 3.24 3.02 -13.50
CA PHE A 116 3.50 4.41 -13.15
C PHE A 116 4.74 4.95 -13.89
N PRO A 117 4.68 5.12 -15.22
CA PRO A 117 5.79 5.76 -15.95
C PRO A 117 6.02 7.18 -15.45
N ALA A 118 7.26 7.64 -15.54
CA ALA A 118 7.59 9.03 -15.26
C ALA A 118 7.07 9.97 -16.36
N LEU A 119 6.69 11.18 -15.96
CA LEU A 119 6.24 12.26 -16.84
C LEU A 119 7.45 12.98 -17.44
N GLU A 120 7.45 13.16 -18.74
CA GLU A 120 8.40 14.07 -19.38
C GLU A 120 8.08 15.52 -19.02
N THR A 121 9.10 16.40 -18.98
CA THR A 121 8.92 17.81 -18.59
C THR A 121 7.85 18.52 -19.41
N GLY A 122 7.79 18.23 -20.72
CA GLY A 122 6.76 18.81 -21.61
C GLY A 122 5.35 18.34 -21.25
N GLU A 123 5.17 17.07 -20.86
CA GLU A 123 3.88 16.52 -20.41
C GLU A 123 3.49 17.11 -19.06
N GLY A 124 4.44 17.23 -18.13
CA GLY A 124 4.22 17.85 -16.82
C GLY A 124 3.74 19.31 -16.94
N LEU A 125 4.37 20.10 -17.81
CA LEU A 125 3.94 21.49 -18.06
C LEU A 125 2.57 21.57 -18.74
N ALA A 126 2.28 20.70 -19.71
CA ALA A 126 0.96 20.65 -20.33
C ALA A 126 -0.15 20.27 -19.33
N LEU A 127 0.14 19.38 -18.37
CA LEU A 127 -0.78 19.02 -17.30
C LEU A 127 -0.98 20.15 -16.28
N LEU A 128 0.05 20.97 -16.02
CA LEU A 128 -0.08 22.17 -15.21
C LEU A 128 -1.04 23.18 -15.86
N ASP A 129 -0.87 23.44 -17.16
CA ASP A 129 -1.77 24.31 -17.91
C ASP A 129 -3.21 23.78 -17.89
N ALA A 130 -3.39 22.47 -18.10
CA ALA A 130 -4.70 21.83 -18.04
C ALA A 130 -5.36 21.95 -16.65
N ALA A 131 -4.59 21.77 -15.57
CA ALA A 131 -5.10 21.89 -14.21
C ALA A 131 -5.54 23.32 -13.87
N LEU A 132 -4.80 24.34 -14.35
CA LEU A 132 -5.18 25.74 -14.20
C LEU A 132 -6.46 26.07 -14.96
N LEU A 133 -6.69 25.45 -16.11
CA LEU A 133 -7.92 25.62 -16.91
C LEU A 133 -9.13 24.92 -16.29
N VAL A 134 -8.97 23.67 -15.84
CA VAL A 134 -10.02 22.89 -15.17
C VAL A 134 -10.39 23.53 -13.84
N ASN A 135 -9.41 24.12 -13.15
CA ASN A 135 -9.60 24.95 -11.97
C ASN A 135 -10.30 24.24 -10.79
N GLU A 136 -10.09 22.93 -10.68
CA GLU A 136 -10.43 22.13 -9.50
C GLU A 136 -9.39 22.37 -8.38
N PRO A 137 -9.79 22.36 -7.09
CA PRO A 137 -8.90 22.64 -5.97
C PRO A 137 -7.76 21.63 -5.84
N VAL A 138 -8.00 20.37 -6.20
CA VAL A 138 -7.00 19.29 -6.12
C VAL A 138 -7.07 18.49 -7.42
N THR A 139 -5.92 18.31 -8.05
CA THR A 139 -5.76 17.54 -9.29
C THR A 139 -4.64 16.55 -9.13
N VAL A 140 -4.71 15.42 -9.85
CA VAL A 140 -3.72 14.33 -9.75
C VAL A 140 -3.06 14.11 -11.11
N PRO A 141 -2.12 14.98 -11.51
CA PRO A 141 -1.39 14.82 -12.77
C PRO A 141 -0.36 13.68 -12.64
N VAL A 142 -0.77 12.49 -13.09
CA VAL A 142 0.04 11.27 -13.06
C VAL A 142 -0.11 10.51 -14.37
N ALA A 143 1.00 9.98 -14.91
CA ALA A 143 0.94 9.06 -16.03
C ALA A 143 0.62 7.65 -15.52
N LEU A 144 -0.40 7.02 -16.12
CA LEU A 144 -0.89 5.71 -15.72
C LEU A 144 -0.99 4.76 -16.92
N ARG A 145 -0.43 3.56 -16.78
CA ARG A 145 -0.64 2.44 -17.70
C ARG A 145 -1.60 1.44 -17.06
N THR A 146 -2.90 1.64 -17.27
CA THR A 146 -3.97 0.84 -16.65
C THR A 146 -3.92 -0.66 -17.01
N SER A 147 -3.33 -1.00 -18.17
CA SER A 147 -3.07 -2.40 -18.54
C SER A 147 -2.08 -3.07 -17.58
N ALA A 148 -0.97 -2.40 -17.26
CA ALA A 148 0.06 -2.89 -16.35
C ALA A 148 -0.44 -2.98 -14.90
N LEU A 149 -1.29 -2.03 -14.47
CA LEU A 149 -1.95 -2.08 -13.16
C LEU A 149 -2.84 -3.33 -13.01
N GLY A 150 -3.43 -3.82 -14.09
CA GLY A 150 -4.20 -5.06 -14.08
C GLY A 150 -3.33 -6.31 -13.91
N GLU A 151 -2.09 -6.26 -14.38
CA GLU A 151 -1.11 -7.36 -14.39
C GLU A 151 -0.40 -7.56 -13.05
N ALA A 152 -0.27 -6.49 -12.25
CA ALA A 152 0.35 -6.52 -10.93
C ALA A 152 -0.42 -7.32 -9.85
N GLY A 153 -1.57 -7.92 -10.18
CA GLY A 153 -2.39 -8.71 -9.25
C GLY A 153 -3.23 -7.84 -8.31
N GLN A 154 -4.35 -8.38 -7.83
CA GLN A 154 -5.33 -7.63 -7.04
C GLN A 154 -4.84 -7.25 -5.63
N GLY A 155 -3.84 -7.94 -5.10
CA GLY A 155 -3.33 -7.74 -3.73
C GLY A 155 -2.31 -6.60 -3.55
N ALA A 156 -1.88 -5.96 -4.64
CA ALA A 156 -0.85 -4.90 -4.62
C ALA A 156 -1.37 -3.53 -5.10
N LEU A 157 -2.61 -3.44 -5.59
CA LEU A 157 -3.15 -2.20 -6.13
C LEU A 157 -3.92 -1.41 -5.05
N PRO A 158 -3.57 -0.13 -4.78
CA PRO A 158 -4.33 0.72 -3.87
C PRO A 158 -5.81 0.80 -4.24
N ALA A 159 -6.70 0.85 -3.25
CA ALA A 159 -8.14 0.80 -3.47
C ALA A 159 -8.66 1.93 -4.37
N VAL A 160 -8.06 3.12 -4.28
CA VAL A 160 -8.36 4.28 -5.14
C VAL A 160 -8.05 4.04 -6.63
N LEU A 161 -7.23 3.02 -6.95
CA LEU A 161 -6.86 2.61 -8.31
C LEU A 161 -7.50 1.30 -8.75
N HIS A 162 -8.39 0.71 -7.95
CA HIS A 162 -9.51 -0.08 -8.50
C HIS A 162 -10.31 0.85 -9.43
N ASP A 163 -11.52 0.61 -9.89
CA ASP A 163 -12.23 1.35 -10.97
C ASP A 163 -11.50 1.76 -12.29
N LEU A 164 -10.29 2.34 -12.29
CA LEU A 164 -9.38 2.60 -13.42
C LEU A 164 -8.93 1.34 -14.16
N VAL A 165 -8.84 0.20 -13.48
CA VAL A 165 -8.51 -1.09 -14.10
C VAL A 165 -9.79 -1.80 -14.56
N PRO A 166 -9.97 -2.11 -15.85
CA PRO A 166 -11.17 -2.80 -16.33
C PRO A 166 -11.41 -4.14 -15.60
N LEU A 167 -12.67 -4.43 -15.24
CA LEU A 167 -13.06 -5.66 -14.54
C LEU A 167 -12.60 -6.95 -15.25
N ARG A 168 -12.55 -6.93 -16.59
CA ARG A 168 -12.04 -8.06 -17.40
C ARG A 168 -10.55 -8.32 -17.16
N ALA A 169 -9.74 -7.27 -17.02
CA ALA A 169 -8.33 -7.41 -16.71
C ALA A 169 -8.11 -8.00 -15.31
N ARG A 170 -8.89 -7.54 -14.31
CA ARG A 170 -8.85 -8.09 -12.94
C ARG A 170 -9.21 -9.58 -12.87
N ARG A 171 -10.25 -10.01 -13.60
CA ARG A 171 -10.64 -11.43 -13.64
C ARG A 171 -9.59 -12.29 -14.33
N ARG A 172 -8.99 -11.79 -15.42
CA ARG A 172 -7.92 -12.49 -16.14
C ARG A 172 -6.71 -12.72 -15.24
N THR A 173 -6.34 -11.74 -14.42
CA THR A 173 -5.14 -11.84 -13.58
C THR A 173 -5.35 -12.67 -12.32
N ALA A 174 -6.53 -12.57 -11.70
CA ALA A 174 -6.93 -13.52 -10.65
C ALA A 174 -6.94 -14.98 -11.18
N GLY A 175 -7.48 -15.20 -12.39
CA GLY A 175 -7.47 -16.52 -13.04
C GLY A 175 -6.06 -17.00 -13.43
N ALA A 176 -5.16 -16.09 -13.83
CA ALA A 176 -3.78 -16.42 -14.14
C ALA A 176 -2.97 -16.77 -12.89
N ALA A 177 -3.16 -16.06 -11.78
CA ALA A 177 -2.48 -16.35 -10.50
C ALA A 177 -2.91 -17.71 -9.92
N THR A 178 -4.22 -18.03 -9.97
CA THR A 178 -4.71 -19.35 -9.53
C THR A 178 -4.24 -20.47 -10.45
N ALA A 179 -4.20 -20.25 -11.77
CA ALA A 179 -3.65 -21.22 -12.71
C ALA A 179 -2.15 -21.45 -12.51
N ALA A 180 -1.37 -20.38 -12.29
CA ALA A 180 0.07 -20.45 -12.03
C ALA A 180 0.38 -21.20 -10.73
N GLY A 181 -0.34 -20.91 -9.64
CA GLY A 181 -0.22 -21.66 -8.39
C GLY A 181 -0.55 -23.14 -8.56
N GLY A 182 -1.65 -23.47 -9.25
CA GLY A 182 -2.02 -24.85 -9.55
C GLY A 182 -1.06 -25.57 -10.51
N GLU A 183 -0.33 -24.84 -11.37
CA GLU A 183 0.72 -25.38 -12.23
C GLU A 183 2.02 -25.65 -11.48
N LEU A 184 2.46 -24.71 -10.63
CA LEU A 184 3.61 -24.88 -9.75
C LEU A 184 3.38 -26.09 -8.82
N ALA A 185 2.20 -26.16 -8.20
CA ALA A 185 1.78 -27.26 -7.35
C ALA A 185 1.86 -28.63 -8.07
N ARG A 186 1.27 -28.75 -9.27
CA ARG A 186 1.34 -29.99 -10.08
C ARG A 186 2.77 -30.35 -10.46
N ARG A 187 3.58 -29.37 -10.86
CA ARG A 187 4.99 -29.59 -11.21
C ARG A 187 5.77 -30.13 -10.03
N LEU A 188 5.58 -29.56 -8.83
CA LEU A 188 6.25 -30.03 -7.62
C LEU A 188 5.76 -31.42 -7.21
N ALA A 189 4.46 -31.71 -7.26
CA ALA A 189 3.92 -33.03 -6.88
C ALA A 189 4.49 -34.22 -7.68
N GLY A 190 4.97 -33.98 -8.91
CA GLY A 190 5.60 -35.01 -9.75
C GLY A 190 7.10 -35.22 -9.52
N LEU A 191 7.73 -34.41 -8.67
CA LEU A 191 9.18 -34.44 -8.41
C LEU A 191 9.50 -35.14 -7.08
N ALA A 192 10.73 -35.68 -6.97
CA ALA A 192 11.24 -36.17 -5.70
C ALA A 192 11.42 -35.00 -4.70
N PRO A 193 11.37 -35.22 -3.37
CA PRO A 193 11.44 -34.13 -2.37
C PRO A 193 12.66 -33.22 -2.52
N VAL A 194 13.82 -33.78 -2.87
CA VAL A 194 15.06 -33.02 -3.12
C VAL A 194 14.92 -32.11 -4.35
N GLU A 195 14.25 -32.58 -5.39
CA GLU A 195 14.04 -31.83 -6.63
C GLU A 195 12.95 -30.77 -6.47
N GLN A 196 11.93 -31.02 -5.65
CA GLN A 196 10.93 -30.03 -5.27
C GLN A 196 11.58 -28.83 -4.59
N ARG A 197 12.39 -29.08 -3.57
CA ARG A 197 13.11 -28.03 -2.83
C ARG A 197 14.02 -27.23 -3.75
N ARG A 198 14.78 -27.89 -4.63
CA ARG A 198 15.65 -27.22 -5.61
C ARG A 198 14.87 -26.30 -6.55
N ALA A 199 13.78 -26.78 -7.14
CA ALA A 199 12.97 -26.00 -8.06
C ALA A 199 12.34 -24.76 -7.40
N LEU A 200 11.95 -24.89 -6.12
CA LEU A 200 11.38 -23.78 -5.37
C LEU A 200 12.45 -22.78 -4.90
N LEU A 201 13.65 -23.25 -4.55
CA LEU A 201 14.80 -22.39 -4.25
C LEU A 201 15.20 -21.54 -5.46
N GLU A 202 15.25 -22.13 -6.65
CA GLU A 202 15.50 -21.40 -7.90
C GLU A 202 14.47 -20.30 -8.13
N LEU A 203 13.18 -20.56 -7.85
CA LEU A 203 12.12 -19.56 -7.92
C LEU A 203 12.35 -18.42 -6.92
N VAL A 204 12.66 -18.76 -5.66
CA VAL A 204 12.93 -17.75 -4.61
C VAL A 204 14.13 -16.90 -5.00
N GLN A 205 15.25 -17.49 -5.40
CA GLN A 205 16.45 -16.75 -5.82
C GLN A 205 16.17 -15.84 -7.03
N ALA A 206 15.36 -16.29 -7.98
CA ALA A 206 14.94 -15.45 -9.10
C ALA A 206 14.12 -14.23 -8.65
N GLN A 207 13.16 -14.41 -7.73
CA GLN A 207 12.38 -13.28 -7.23
C GLN A 207 13.21 -12.32 -6.37
N VAL A 208 14.16 -12.83 -5.58
CA VAL A 208 15.10 -12.02 -4.79
C VAL A 208 15.99 -11.20 -5.72
N ALA A 209 16.56 -11.82 -6.76
CA ALA A 209 17.40 -11.11 -7.72
C ALA A 209 16.64 -9.96 -8.39
N VAL A 210 15.38 -10.19 -8.78
CA VAL A 210 14.55 -9.14 -9.37
C VAL A 210 14.19 -8.04 -8.36
N ALA A 211 13.88 -8.38 -7.11
CA ALA A 211 13.58 -7.41 -6.06
C ALA A 211 14.78 -6.51 -5.72
N LEU A 212 16.01 -7.05 -5.82
CA LEU A 212 17.26 -6.34 -5.59
C LEU A 212 17.89 -5.72 -6.85
N GLY A 213 17.27 -5.88 -8.03
CA GLY A 213 17.82 -5.36 -9.29
C GLY A 213 19.07 -6.09 -9.79
N HIS A 214 19.32 -7.32 -9.34
CA HIS A 214 20.40 -8.16 -9.84
C HIS A 214 20.06 -8.81 -11.18
N ALA A 215 21.04 -8.89 -12.08
CA ALA A 215 20.86 -9.47 -13.41
C ALA A 215 20.72 -11.00 -13.43
N SER A 216 21.04 -11.69 -12.33
CA SER A 216 21.02 -13.16 -12.27
C SER A 216 20.58 -13.68 -10.90
N ALA A 217 19.79 -14.75 -10.92
CA ALA A 217 19.42 -15.52 -9.72
C ALA A 217 20.64 -16.25 -9.11
N ALA A 218 21.63 -16.61 -9.94
CA ALA A 218 22.80 -17.38 -9.50
C ALA A 218 23.78 -16.58 -8.62
N SER A 219 23.64 -15.25 -8.55
CA SER A 219 24.45 -14.40 -7.66
C SER A 219 23.84 -14.24 -6.26
N VAL A 220 22.66 -14.83 -6.00
CA VAL A 220 21.98 -14.74 -4.70
C VAL A 220 22.44 -15.89 -3.80
N ASP A 221 23.17 -15.55 -2.74
CA ASP A 221 23.54 -16.51 -1.69
C ASP A 221 22.28 -16.99 -0.95
N GLU A 222 22.07 -18.30 -0.94
CA GLU A 222 20.90 -18.96 -0.34
C GLU A 222 20.89 -18.99 1.20
N THR A 223 22.05 -18.78 1.82
CA THR A 223 22.26 -18.83 3.28
C THR A 223 22.34 -17.44 3.91
N ARG A 224 22.75 -16.45 3.11
CA ARG A 224 22.93 -15.08 3.57
C ARG A 224 21.60 -14.46 3.95
N SER A 225 21.59 -13.68 5.03
CA SER A 225 20.36 -13.04 5.47
C SER A 225 19.89 -12.01 4.44
N PHE A 226 18.58 -11.84 4.31
CA PHE A 226 18.01 -10.82 3.42
C PHE A 226 18.54 -9.42 3.76
N LYS A 227 18.71 -9.12 5.06
CA LYS A 227 19.32 -7.86 5.52
C LYS A 227 20.73 -7.65 4.95
N ASP A 228 21.57 -8.69 4.98
CA ASP A 228 22.94 -8.61 4.46
C ASP A 228 23.00 -8.62 2.93
N LEU A 229 21.95 -9.11 2.26
CA LEU A 229 21.75 -9.01 0.82
C LEU A 229 21.25 -7.62 0.38
N GLY A 230 20.95 -6.73 1.33
CA GLY A 230 20.47 -5.37 1.04
C GLY A 230 18.96 -5.25 1.01
N PHE A 231 18.21 -6.18 1.60
CA PHE A 231 16.78 -5.98 1.81
C PHE A 231 16.52 -4.89 2.83
N ASP A 232 15.65 -3.97 2.45
CA ASP A 232 14.96 -3.07 3.35
C ASP A 232 13.49 -3.51 3.49
N SER A 233 12.69 -2.71 4.20
CA SER A 233 11.28 -3.03 4.39
C SER A 233 10.42 -2.85 3.13
N LEU A 234 10.90 -2.15 2.10
CA LEU A 234 10.22 -1.96 0.82
C LEU A 234 10.45 -3.14 -0.11
N THR A 235 11.71 -3.56 -0.26
CA THR A 235 12.06 -4.74 -1.05
C THR A 235 11.49 -6.02 -0.44
N ALA A 236 11.31 -6.06 0.89
CA ALA A 236 10.64 -7.15 1.58
C ALA A 236 9.16 -7.31 1.15
N VAL A 237 8.43 -6.19 1.04
CA VAL A 237 7.04 -6.18 0.58
C VAL A 237 6.94 -6.54 -0.91
N ASP A 238 7.86 -6.04 -1.74
CA ASP A 238 7.91 -6.37 -3.17
C ASP A 238 8.15 -7.88 -3.38
N LEU A 239 9.12 -8.46 -2.68
CA LEU A 239 9.40 -9.91 -2.71
C LEU A 239 8.16 -10.73 -2.29
N ARG A 240 7.50 -10.34 -1.19
CA ARG A 240 6.29 -11.01 -0.71
C ARG A 240 5.17 -10.99 -1.76
N ASN A 241 4.93 -9.85 -2.41
CA ASN A 241 3.89 -9.73 -3.43
C ASN A 241 4.20 -10.56 -4.68
N ARG A 242 5.47 -10.59 -5.10
CA ARG A 242 5.94 -11.40 -6.22
C ARG A 242 5.79 -12.88 -5.96
N LEU A 243 6.23 -13.34 -4.78
CA LEU A 243 6.10 -14.74 -4.40
C LEU A 243 4.63 -15.15 -4.32
N GLY A 244 3.77 -14.35 -3.70
CA GLY A 244 2.33 -14.65 -3.66
C GLY A 244 1.69 -14.75 -5.04
N SER A 245 2.14 -13.94 -6.00
CA SER A 245 1.68 -14.01 -7.39
C SER A 245 2.20 -15.27 -8.11
N ALA A 246 3.45 -15.68 -7.86
CA ALA A 246 4.05 -16.84 -8.49
C ALA A 246 3.56 -18.18 -7.90
N THR A 247 3.24 -18.20 -6.61
CA THR A 247 2.77 -19.41 -5.91
C THR A 247 1.25 -19.51 -5.84
N GLY A 248 0.53 -18.41 -6.04
CA GLY A 248 -0.93 -18.35 -5.88
C GLY A 248 -1.39 -18.31 -4.41
N ILE A 249 -0.46 -18.22 -3.46
CA ILE A 249 -0.73 -18.30 -2.01
C ILE A 249 -0.72 -16.90 -1.40
N ALA A 250 -1.63 -16.66 -0.45
CA ALA A 250 -1.60 -15.45 0.37
C ALA A 250 -0.48 -15.52 1.41
N LEU A 251 0.60 -14.76 1.22
CA LEU A 251 1.75 -14.75 2.12
C LEU A 251 1.62 -13.68 3.22
N PRO A 252 2.08 -13.92 4.46
CA PRO A 252 2.04 -12.93 5.54
C PRO A 252 2.97 -11.74 5.26
N ALA A 253 2.67 -10.57 5.86
CA ALA A 253 3.51 -9.37 5.71
C ALA A 253 4.87 -9.51 6.43
N THR A 254 4.97 -10.40 7.41
CA THR A 254 6.18 -10.68 8.20
C THR A 254 7.11 -11.71 7.55
N LEU A 255 6.77 -12.21 6.34
CA LEU A 255 7.44 -13.32 5.66
C LEU A 255 8.97 -13.25 5.67
N VAL A 256 9.54 -12.10 5.30
CA VAL A 256 10.99 -11.89 5.19
C VAL A 256 11.68 -11.85 6.57
N PHE A 257 10.94 -11.53 7.63
CA PHE A 257 11.45 -11.53 9.00
C PHE A 257 11.35 -12.92 9.63
N ASP A 258 10.23 -13.61 9.42
CA ASP A 258 9.99 -14.96 9.91
C ASP A 258 10.92 -15.98 9.23
N HIS A 259 11.27 -15.72 7.97
CA HIS A 259 12.15 -16.54 7.14
C HIS A 259 13.28 -15.67 6.56
N PRO A 260 14.35 -15.42 7.32
CA PRO A 260 15.30 -14.35 7.06
C PRO A 260 16.34 -14.64 5.96
N ASN A 261 16.22 -15.74 5.22
CA ASN A 261 17.10 -16.07 4.09
C ASN A 261 16.37 -16.94 3.03
N PRO A 262 16.89 -17.04 1.80
CA PRO A 262 16.25 -17.82 0.73
C PRO A 262 15.98 -19.28 1.08
N ASN A 263 16.87 -19.95 1.83
CA ASN A 263 16.69 -21.33 2.26
C ASN A 263 15.46 -21.50 3.17
N SER A 264 15.40 -20.74 4.26
CA SER A 264 14.28 -20.77 5.22
C SER A 264 12.94 -20.39 4.57
N LEU A 265 12.96 -19.47 3.61
CA LEU A 265 11.78 -19.05 2.86
C LEU A 265 11.31 -20.14 1.88
N THR A 266 12.24 -20.85 1.27
CA THR A 266 11.94 -21.99 0.40
C THR A 266 11.25 -23.10 1.18
N ASP A 267 11.75 -23.42 2.37
CA ASP A 267 11.18 -24.48 3.21
C ASP A 267 9.74 -24.13 3.64
N PHE A 268 9.49 -22.88 4.03
CA PHE A 268 8.13 -22.38 4.33
C PHE A 268 7.19 -22.48 3.12
N LEU A 269 7.63 -22.01 1.95
CA LEU A 269 6.81 -22.06 0.74
C LEU A 269 6.51 -23.50 0.31
N LEU A 270 7.44 -24.44 0.54
CA LEU A 270 7.24 -25.84 0.23
C LEU A 270 6.11 -26.43 1.07
N GLU A 271 6.08 -26.12 2.37
CA GLU A 271 5.01 -26.53 3.28
C GLU A 271 3.65 -25.95 2.87
N GLN A 272 3.61 -24.66 2.50
CA GLN A 272 2.36 -24.00 2.10
C GLN A 272 1.82 -24.54 0.77
N VAL A 273 2.67 -24.66 -0.26
CA VAL A 273 2.26 -25.17 -1.59
C VAL A 273 1.81 -26.62 -1.51
N LEU A 274 2.55 -27.48 -0.81
CA LEU A 274 2.17 -28.89 -0.65
C LEU A 274 0.98 -29.07 0.30
N GLY A 275 0.85 -28.21 1.32
CA GLY A 275 -0.29 -28.17 2.22
C GLY A 275 -1.60 -27.84 1.51
N GLU A 276 -1.58 -26.87 0.59
CA GLU A 276 -2.73 -26.57 -0.27
C GLU A 276 -3.07 -27.72 -1.23
N ILE A 277 -2.08 -28.44 -1.78
CA ILE A 277 -2.32 -29.64 -2.61
C ILE A 277 -3.03 -30.73 -1.82
N SER A 278 -2.62 -30.96 -0.56
CA SER A 278 -3.25 -31.96 0.31
C SER A 278 -4.70 -31.58 0.65
N ALA A 279 -4.99 -30.28 0.80
CA ALA A 279 -6.34 -29.76 0.98
C ALA A 279 -7.19 -29.79 -0.31
N GLN A 280 -6.56 -29.73 -1.49
CA GLN A 280 -7.19 -29.73 -2.82
C GLN A 280 -7.28 -31.12 -3.48
N ALA A 281 -6.78 -32.19 -2.84
CA ALA A 281 -7.04 -33.57 -3.25
C ALA A 281 -8.57 -33.80 -3.36
N PRO A 282 -9.07 -34.63 -4.31
CA PRO A 282 -10.49 -34.77 -4.60
C PRO A 282 -11.20 -35.50 -3.45
N SER A 283 -11.43 -34.79 -2.35
CA SER A 283 -12.53 -35.09 -1.45
C SER A 283 -13.80 -34.74 -2.22
N ARG A 284 -14.76 -35.70 -2.24
CA ARG A 284 -16.11 -35.54 -2.81
C ARG A 284 -16.60 -34.12 -2.59
N PRO A 285 -17.26 -33.47 -3.57
CA PRO A 285 -17.65 -32.08 -3.47
C PRO A 285 -18.47 -31.91 -2.19
N ARG A 286 -17.81 -31.38 -1.15
CA ARG A 286 -18.54 -30.80 -0.04
C ARG A 286 -19.07 -29.54 -0.65
N VAL A 287 -20.37 -29.54 -0.94
CA VAL A 287 -21.11 -28.34 -1.25
C VAL A 287 -20.84 -27.40 -0.09
N GLN A 288 -19.83 -26.54 -0.23
CA GLN A 288 -19.77 -25.30 0.51
C GLN A 288 -20.99 -24.55 -0.01
N MET A 289 -22.08 -24.63 0.76
CA MET A 289 -23.13 -23.65 0.61
C MET A 289 -22.47 -22.32 0.93
N ALA A 290 -22.11 -21.59 -0.13
CA ALA A 290 -21.99 -20.16 -0.06
C ALA A 290 -23.37 -19.68 0.39
N THR A 291 -23.56 -19.45 1.68
CA THR A 291 -24.66 -18.64 2.18
C THR A 291 -24.31 -17.18 1.92
N ALA A 292 -24.18 -16.83 0.64
CA ALA A 292 -24.44 -15.47 0.17
C ALA A 292 -25.95 -15.43 -0.09
N SER A 293 -26.71 -15.46 1.00
CA SER A 293 -28.10 -15.04 1.00
C SER A 293 -28.05 -13.56 1.34
N ASP A 294 -28.45 -12.68 0.42
CA ASP A 294 -28.90 -11.31 0.74
C ASP A 294 -30.25 -11.39 1.49
N GLU A 295 -30.30 -12.21 2.54
CA GLU A 295 -31.45 -12.27 3.43
C GLU A 295 -31.31 -11.16 4.46
N PRO A 296 -32.35 -10.32 4.63
CA PRO A 296 -32.36 -9.35 5.70
C PRO A 296 -32.24 -10.09 7.05
N VAL A 297 -31.16 -9.79 7.78
CA VAL A 297 -30.96 -10.27 9.14
C VAL A 297 -32.07 -9.69 10.01
N ALA A 298 -33.01 -10.52 10.44
CA ALA A 298 -34.02 -10.14 11.41
C ALA A 298 -33.45 -10.28 12.83
N ILE A 299 -33.22 -9.16 13.52
CA ILE A 299 -32.98 -9.16 14.96
C ILE A 299 -34.33 -9.36 15.65
N VAL A 300 -34.65 -10.59 16.01
CA VAL A 300 -35.91 -10.95 16.68
C VAL A 300 -35.88 -10.76 18.20
N GLY A 301 -34.71 -10.43 18.76
CA GLY A 301 -34.51 -10.12 20.17
C GLY A 301 -33.03 -9.90 20.49
N MET A 302 -32.76 -9.17 21.57
CA MET A 302 -31.40 -8.90 22.04
C MET A 302 -31.37 -9.03 23.57
N GLY A 303 -30.47 -9.89 24.07
CA GLY A 303 -30.15 -9.97 25.50
C GLY A 303 -28.90 -9.14 25.78
N CYS A 304 -29.02 -8.10 26.60
CA CYS A 304 -27.96 -7.13 26.82
C CYS A 304 -27.46 -7.17 28.26
N ARG A 305 -26.15 -7.11 28.44
CA ARG A 305 -25.52 -6.73 29.72
C ARG A 305 -24.25 -5.96 29.42
N PHE A 306 -24.36 -4.65 29.46
CA PHE A 306 -23.28 -3.71 29.14
C PHE A 306 -22.65 -3.12 30.41
N PRO A 307 -21.44 -2.55 30.31
CA PRO A 307 -20.83 -1.76 31.38
C PRO A 307 -21.73 -0.58 31.82
N GLY A 308 -21.52 -0.07 33.03
CA GLY A 308 -22.37 1.00 33.59
C GLY A 308 -23.80 0.58 33.97
N GLY A 309 -24.11 -0.73 33.99
CA GLY A 309 -25.40 -1.24 34.44
C GLY A 309 -26.51 -1.25 33.38
N ALA A 310 -26.20 -0.97 32.11
CA ALA A 310 -27.16 -1.02 31.02
C ALA A 310 -27.49 -2.47 30.62
N ASP A 311 -28.71 -2.92 30.89
CA ASP A 311 -29.22 -4.27 30.63
C ASP A 311 -30.16 -4.36 29.43
N SER A 312 -30.23 -3.28 28.63
CA SER A 312 -31.05 -3.19 27.43
C SER A 312 -30.38 -2.35 26.35
N ALA A 313 -30.84 -2.49 25.10
CA ALA A 313 -30.39 -1.63 24.00
C ALA A 313 -30.71 -0.15 24.26
N GLN A 314 -31.85 0.13 24.91
CA GLN A 314 -32.24 1.48 25.31
C GLN A 314 -31.28 2.04 26.38
N GLY A 315 -30.91 1.23 27.38
CA GLY A 315 -29.95 1.64 28.41
C GLY A 315 -28.57 1.97 27.84
N LEU A 316 -28.11 1.23 26.81
CA LEU A 316 -26.89 1.56 26.10
C LEU A 316 -26.99 2.91 25.39
N TRP A 317 -28.12 3.17 24.72
CA TRP A 317 -28.33 4.42 23.98
C TRP A 317 -28.33 5.63 24.92
N GLU A 318 -28.98 5.54 26.08
CA GLU A 318 -28.98 6.60 27.09
C GLU A 318 -27.58 6.84 27.67
N LEU A 319 -26.79 5.78 27.90
CA LEU A 319 -25.40 5.90 28.34
C LEU A 319 -24.56 6.69 27.33
N VAL A 320 -24.70 6.38 26.04
CA VAL A 320 -23.99 7.08 24.94
C VAL A 320 -24.47 8.51 24.78
N ALA A 321 -25.79 8.74 24.77
CA ALA A 321 -26.38 10.07 24.57
C ALA A 321 -26.03 11.04 25.71
N GLU A 322 -25.90 10.53 26.94
CA GLU A 322 -25.54 11.32 28.12
C GLU A 322 -24.02 11.40 28.36
N GLY A 323 -23.21 10.73 27.54
CA GLY A 323 -21.75 10.71 27.66
C GLY A 323 -21.25 10.12 28.98
N ARG A 324 -21.97 9.14 29.56
CA ARG A 324 -21.62 8.52 30.85
C ARG A 324 -20.54 7.45 30.66
N ASP A 325 -19.57 7.40 31.58
CA ASP A 325 -18.54 6.36 31.60
C ASP A 325 -19.06 5.08 32.29
N GLY A 326 -18.90 3.94 31.62
CA GLY A 326 -19.30 2.62 32.11
C GLY A 326 -18.16 1.81 32.73
N LEU A 327 -16.93 2.34 32.76
CA LEU A 327 -15.77 1.67 33.34
C LEU A 327 -15.88 1.57 34.86
N SER A 328 -15.72 0.36 35.38
CA SER A 328 -15.55 0.12 36.81
C SER A 328 -14.10 -0.23 37.13
N GLY A 329 -13.70 -0.04 38.38
CA GLY A 329 -12.43 -0.58 38.88
C GLY A 329 -12.37 -2.12 38.75
N LEU A 330 -11.15 -2.66 38.86
CA LEU A 330 -10.90 -4.09 38.83
C LEU A 330 -11.70 -4.78 39.97
N PRO A 331 -12.40 -5.91 39.72
CA PRO A 331 -13.13 -6.62 40.77
C PRO A 331 -12.20 -7.10 41.89
N THR A 332 -12.44 -6.66 43.13
CA THR A 332 -11.63 -7.01 44.32
C THR A 332 -12.01 -8.35 44.95
N ASP A 333 -13.09 -8.98 44.46
CA ASP A 333 -13.66 -10.23 44.95
C ASP A 333 -13.21 -11.47 44.17
N ARG A 334 -12.33 -11.30 43.17
CA ARG A 334 -11.84 -12.39 42.30
C ARG A 334 -10.44 -12.90 42.62
N GLY A 335 -9.81 -12.38 43.68
CA GLY A 335 -8.46 -12.79 44.11
C GLY A 335 -7.37 -12.46 43.07
N TRP A 336 -7.61 -11.47 42.22
CA TRP A 336 -6.62 -10.99 41.26
C TRP A 336 -5.72 -9.97 41.96
N ASP A 337 -4.43 -10.25 42.02
CA ASP A 337 -3.43 -9.32 42.57
C ASP A 337 -3.23 -8.19 41.56
N PRO A 338 -3.27 -6.91 41.99
CA PRO A 338 -3.16 -5.76 41.09
C PRO A 338 -1.78 -5.59 40.46
#